data_AF-A0A3L9M529-F1
#
_entry.id   AF-A0A3L9M529-F1
#
_cell.length_a   1.000
_cell.length_b   1.000
_cell.length_c   1.000
_cell.angle_alpha   90.00
_cell.angle_beta   90.00
_cell.angle_gamma   90.00
#
_symmetry.space_group_name_H-M   'P 1'
#
loop_
_entity.id
_entity.type
_entity.pdbx_description
1 polymer ?
#
loop_
_entity_poly.entity_id
_entity_poly.type
_entity_poly.pdbx_seq_one_letter_code
_entity_poly.pdbx_strand_id
1 'polypeptide(L)'
;MENLQQYIKSKNYNENVHHKNMPDNLKMGLNTLNYIIQLDDLHNDLKKCLIFIKRFPLRKYYEENDIIEIDFIKYHHEVLIHKIHTILEVIKIAVNDILKLNIKSKNCNLNSMKTKSAFVNSEFHKLIDAYYKTFENQINHRHLNTHRAIYLDNVNKDLNTKLGLYKLYKKMNIEVDDEIQNLIPEFILESKVKQYKREKVNFFKEVINLTEDFIKKFNILIIDYFLKNNLNNEATLN
;
A
#
# COMPACT_ATOMS: atom_id res chain seq x y z
N MET A 1 -20.04 9.86 16.11
CA MET A 1 -19.04 9.87 15.01
C MET A 1 -19.66 10.04 13.63
N GLU A 2 -20.90 9.60 13.38
CA GLU A 2 -21.60 9.78 12.08
C GLU A 2 -21.85 11.26 11.70
N ASN A 3 -22.13 12.13 12.67
CA ASN A 3 -22.37 13.56 12.41
C ASN A 3 -21.14 14.32 11.88
N LEU A 4 -19.92 13.87 12.19
CA LEU A 4 -18.68 14.52 11.72
C LEU A 4 -18.37 14.13 10.26
N GLN A 5 -18.62 12.88 9.91
CA GLN A 5 -18.43 12.39 8.54
C GLN A 5 -19.47 12.99 7.57
N GLN A 6 -20.70 13.22 8.01
CA GLN A 6 -21.71 13.94 7.23
C GLN A 6 -21.38 15.43 7.07
N TYR A 7 -20.85 16.08 8.12
CA TYR A 7 -20.40 17.46 8.02
C TYR A 7 -19.27 17.62 6.99
N ILE A 8 -18.31 16.69 6.96
CA ILE A 8 -17.19 16.70 6.00
C ILE A 8 -17.66 16.41 4.56
N LYS A 9 -18.63 15.50 4.36
CA LYS A 9 -19.18 15.22 3.02
C LYS A 9 -20.05 16.34 2.45
N SER A 10 -20.71 17.13 3.30
CA SER A 10 -21.58 18.24 2.87
C SER A 10 -20.83 19.45 2.34
N LYS A 11 -19.52 19.54 2.57
CA LYS A 11 -18.65 20.57 2.01
C LYS A 11 -17.71 19.96 0.98
N ASN A 12 -18.16 19.94 -0.28
CA ASN A 12 -17.27 20.29 -1.39
C ASN A 12 -16.70 21.68 -1.08
N TYR A 13 -15.62 21.69 -0.31
CA TYR A 13 -15.02 22.88 0.28
C TYR A 13 -14.40 23.68 -0.86
N ASN A 14 -15.00 24.82 -1.20
CA ASN A 14 -14.37 25.87 -2.01
C ASN A 14 -12.97 26.15 -1.45
N GLU A 15 -11.93 25.66 -2.12
CA GLU A 15 -10.57 25.48 -1.59
C GLU A 15 -9.79 26.76 -1.27
N ASN A 16 -10.26 27.98 -1.59
CA ASN A 16 -9.32 29.11 -1.68
C ASN A 16 -9.49 30.30 -0.72
N VAL A 17 -10.51 30.34 0.16
CA VAL A 17 -10.76 31.54 0.99
C VAL A 17 -10.68 31.30 2.50
N HIS A 18 -11.04 30.12 3.01
CA HIS A 18 -11.14 29.91 4.47
C HIS A 18 -9.84 29.52 5.17
N HIS A 19 -8.78 29.12 4.45
CA HIS A 19 -7.52 28.70 5.06
C HIS A 19 -6.56 29.84 5.41
N LYS A 20 -6.76 31.06 4.88
CA LYS A 20 -5.83 32.19 5.08
C LYS A 20 -5.91 32.81 6.48
N ASN A 21 -7.06 32.72 7.15
CA ASN A 21 -7.30 33.36 8.46
C ASN A 21 -7.43 32.35 9.61
N MET A 22 -7.05 31.09 9.38
CA MET A 22 -7.16 30.05 10.39
C MET A 22 -5.94 30.07 11.32
N PRO A 23 -6.12 30.01 12.65
CA PRO A 23 -5.02 29.86 13.59
C PRO A 23 -4.11 28.67 13.26
N ASP A 24 -2.80 28.83 13.44
CA ASP A 24 -1.79 27.82 13.07
C ASP A 24 -2.01 26.47 13.78
N ASN A 25 -2.47 26.50 15.04
CA ASN A 25 -2.81 25.31 15.81
C ASN A 25 -3.98 24.53 15.18
N LEU A 26 -5.03 25.23 14.76
CA LEU A 26 -6.19 24.63 14.10
C LEU A 26 -5.83 24.07 12.73
N LYS A 27 -4.99 24.80 11.97
CA LYS A 27 -4.47 24.32 10.68
C LYS A 27 -3.63 23.06 10.85
N MET A 28 -2.77 23.01 11.87
CA MET A 28 -1.97 21.83 12.20
C MET A 28 -2.87 20.65 12.60
N GLY A 29 -3.88 20.88 13.44
CA GLY A 29 -4.84 19.84 13.85
C GLY A 29 -5.61 19.24 12.68
N LEU A 30 -6.11 20.09 11.77
CA LEU A 30 -6.78 19.63 10.55
C LEU A 30 -5.85 18.81 9.64
N ASN A 31 -4.61 19.27 9.45
CA ASN A 31 -3.63 18.52 8.66
C ASN A 31 -3.33 17.14 9.28
N THR A 32 -3.11 17.08 10.60
CA THR A 32 -2.93 15.82 11.32
C THR A 32 -4.10 14.87 11.10
N LEU A 33 -5.34 15.36 11.24
CA LEU A 33 -6.55 14.55 11.02
C LEU A 33 -6.63 14.05 9.58
N ASN A 34 -6.32 14.92 8.60
CA ASN A 34 -6.32 14.54 7.19
C ASN A 34 -5.34 13.40 6.89
N TYR A 35 -4.13 13.44 7.47
CA TYR A 35 -3.17 12.34 7.29
C TYR A 35 -3.66 11.04 7.94
N ILE A 36 -4.26 11.11 9.13
CA ILE A 36 -4.82 9.93 9.80
C ILE A 36 -5.91 9.29 8.93
N ILE A 37 -6.83 10.10 8.39
CA ILE A 37 -7.90 9.63 7.50
C ILE A 37 -7.31 8.99 6.23
N GLN A 38 -6.35 9.67 5.58
CA GLN A 38 -5.70 9.15 4.37
C GLN A 38 -4.99 7.82 4.61
N LEU A 39 -4.34 7.65 5.76
CA LEU A 39 -3.67 6.40 6.12
C LEU A 39 -4.68 5.28 6.40
N ASP A 40 -5.81 5.58 7.04
CA ASP A 40 -6.87 4.60 7.26
C ASP A 40 -7.51 4.16 5.93
N ASP A 41 -7.76 5.09 5.01
CA ASP A 41 -8.25 4.77 3.67
C ASP A 41 -7.28 3.87 2.89
N LEU A 42 -5.98 4.17 2.93
CA LEU A 42 -4.94 3.34 2.31
C LEU A 42 -4.86 1.95 2.93
N HIS A 43 -5.01 1.86 4.25
CA HIS A 43 -5.05 0.59 4.96
C HIS A 43 -6.29 -0.24 4.58
N ASN A 44 -7.46 0.40 4.46
CA ASN A 44 -8.67 -0.23 3.98
C ASN A 44 -8.53 -0.73 2.53
N ASP A 45 -7.81 0.00 1.68
CA ASP A 45 -7.46 -0.46 0.34
C ASP A 45 -6.57 -1.71 0.34
N LEU A 46 -5.60 -1.82 1.26
CA LEU A 46 -4.83 -3.06 1.43
C LEU A 46 -5.73 -4.24 1.82
N LYS A 47 -6.69 -4.02 2.73
CA LYS A 47 -7.67 -5.06 3.11
C LYS A 47 -8.51 -5.51 1.92
N LYS A 48 -8.90 -4.60 1.01
CA LYS A 48 -9.59 -4.96 -0.23
C LYS A 48 -8.73 -5.86 -1.12
N CYS A 49 -7.42 -5.61 -1.23
CA CYS A 49 -6.51 -6.47 -1.98
C CYS A 49 -6.54 -7.93 -1.50
N LEU A 50 -6.61 -8.13 -0.17
CA LEU A 50 -6.76 -9.47 0.43
C LEU A 50 -8.11 -10.12 0.08
N ILE A 51 -9.18 -9.34 0.02
CA ILE A 51 -10.50 -9.85 -0.36
C ILE A 51 -10.48 -10.30 -1.83
N PHE A 52 -9.90 -9.49 -2.72
CA PHE A 52 -9.80 -9.81 -4.14
C PHE A 52 -8.98 -11.06 -4.39
N ILE A 53 -7.79 -11.19 -3.81
CA ILE A 53 -6.95 -12.38 -4.04
C ILE A 53 -7.60 -13.67 -3.50
N LYS A 54 -8.44 -13.58 -2.47
CA LYS A 54 -9.23 -14.73 -1.98
C LYS A 54 -10.33 -15.14 -2.96
N ARG A 55 -10.97 -14.15 -3.60
CA ARG A 55 -12.13 -14.34 -4.47
C ARG A 55 -11.69 -14.18 -5.92
N PHE A 56 -11.32 -15.27 -6.57
CA PHE A 56 -11.18 -15.23 -8.04
C PHE A 56 -12.60 -15.10 -8.62
N PRO A 57 -12.92 -14.00 -9.32
CA PRO A 57 -14.28 -13.70 -9.78
C PRO A 57 -14.78 -14.66 -10.87
N LEU A 58 -16.09 -14.59 -11.16
CA LEU A 58 -16.77 -15.45 -12.12
C LEU A 58 -16.09 -15.41 -13.50
N ARG A 59 -15.91 -16.62 -14.06
CA ARG A 59 -14.96 -16.95 -15.12
C ARG A 59 -15.14 -16.22 -16.46
N LYS A 60 -16.37 -15.84 -16.83
CA LYS A 60 -16.67 -15.38 -18.21
C LYS A 60 -15.79 -14.23 -18.70
N TYR A 61 -15.73 -13.12 -17.95
CA TYR A 61 -14.89 -11.97 -18.36
C TYR A 61 -13.40 -12.33 -18.45
N TYR A 62 -12.92 -13.15 -17.53
CA TYR A 62 -11.51 -13.53 -17.45
C TYR A 62 -11.12 -14.50 -18.56
N GLU A 63 -12.00 -15.46 -18.88
CA GLU A 63 -11.85 -16.36 -20.01
C GLU A 63 -11.85 -15.59 -21.34
N GLU A 64 -12.79 -14.67 -21.54
CA GLU A 64 -12.92 -13.85 -22.76
C GLU A 64 -11.70 -12.94 -22.98
N ASN A 65 -11.08 -12.43 -21.92
CA ASN A 65 -9.91 -11.54 -21.99
C ASN A 65 -8.58 -12.28 -21.83
N ASP A 66 -8.61 -13.59 -21.93
CA ASP A 66 -7.47 -14.48 -21.77
C ASP A 66 -6.72 -14.40 -20.42
N ILE A 67 -7.31 -13.81 -19.38
CA ILE A 67 -6.71 -13.60 -18.05
C ILE A 67 -6.81 -14.88 -17.21
N ILE A 68 -5.68 -15.44 -16.81
CA ILE A 68 -5.65 -16.61 -15.91
C ILE A 68 -5.51 -16.18 -14.43
N GLU A 69 -5.84 -17.08 -13.50
CA GLU A 69 -5.79 -16.80 -12.06
C GLU A 69 -4.42 -16.30 -11.58
N ILE A 70 -3.34 -16.75 -12.24
CA ILE A 70 -1.97 -16.33 -11.93
C ILE A 70 -1.70 -14.87 -12.31
N ASP A 71 -2.28 -14.38 -13.41
CA ASP A 71 -2.20 -12.96 -13.81
C ASP A 71 -2.97 -12.08 -12.83
N PHE A 72 -4.16 -12.54 -12.42
CA PHE A 72 -4.99 -11.85 -11.45
C PHE A 72 -4.30 -11.74 -10.08
N ILE A 73 -3.66 -12.82 -9.61
CA ILE A 73 -2.86 -12.81 -8.39
C ILE A 73 -1.68 -11.84 -8.51
N LYS A 74 -0.95 -11.88 -9.64
CA LYS A 74 0.16 -10.95 -9.91
C LYS A 74 -0.30 -9.50 -9.83
N TYR A 75 -1.37 -9.14 -10.53
CA TYR A 75 -1.91 -7.78 -10.53
C TYR A 75 -2.21 -7.29 -9.13
N HIS A 76 -2.93 -8.06 -8.31
CA HIS A 76 -3.26 -7.65 -6.95
C HIS A 76 -2.04 -7.62 -6.02
N HIS A 77 -1.00 -8.42 -6.29
CA HIS A 77 0.26 -8.36 -5.55
C HIS A 77 1.05 -7.08 -5.89
N GLU A 78 1.07 -6.67 -7.15
CA GLU A 78 1.65 -5.39 -7.56
C GLU A 78 0.90 -4.24 -6.89
N VAL A 79 -0.44 -4.24 -6.92
CA VAL A 79 -1.27 -3.23 -6.25
C VAL A 79 -0.96 -3.15 -4.75
N LEU A 80 -0.84 -4.28 -4.06
CA LEU A 80 -0.46 -4.34 -2.64
C LEU A 80 0.89 -3.63 -2.41
N ILE A 81 1.92 -4.01 -3.18
CA ILE A 81 3.27 -3.44 -3.08
C ILE A 81 3.25 -1.93 -3.34
N HIS A 82 2.48 -1.47 -4.33
CA HIS A 82 2.30 -0.05 -4.61
C HIS A 82 1.70 0.70 -3.41
N LYS A 83 0.69 0.12 -2.77
CA LYS A 83 0.02 0.73 -1.60
C LYS A 83 0.94 0.79 -0.37
N ILE A 84 1.76 -0.24 -0.12
CA ILE A 84 2.80 -0.22 0.94
C ILE A 84 3.73 0.99 0.76
N HIS A 85 4.17 1.24 -0.48
CA HIS A 85 5.02 2.38 -0.81
C HIS A 85 4.27 3.71 -0.63
N THR A 86 3.02 3.80 -1.09
CA THR A 86 2.21 5.02 -0.93
C THR A 86 2.03 5.40 0.55
N ILE A 87 1.82 4.42 1.44
CA ILE A 87 1.71 4.66 2.88
C ILE A 87 2.99 5.30 3.42
N LEU A 88 4.17 4.80 3.03
CA LEU A 88 5.45 5.40 3.41
C LEU A 88 5.58 6.85 2.90
N GLU A 89 5.16 7.13 1.67
CA GLU A 89 5.17 8.49 1.12
C GLU A 89 4.27 9.44 1.93
N VAL A 90 3.05 9.02 2.25
CA VAL A 90 2.11 9.81 3.07
C VAL A 90 2.70 10.09 4.45
N ILE A 91 3.29 9.07 5.10
CA ILE A 91 3.97 9.24 6.40
C ILE A 91 5.11 10.27 6.30
N LYS A 92 5.96 10.19 5.27
CA LYS A 92 7.06 11.15 5.09
C LYS A 92 6.55 12.58 4.88
N ILE A 93 5.51 12.76 4.07
CA ILE A 93 4.89 14.06 3.82
C ILE A 93 4.29 14.61 5.11
N ALA A 94 3.56 13.80 5.87
CA ALA A 94 2.99 14.19 7.14
C ALA A 94 4.07 14.66 8.13
N VAL A 95 5.18 13.92 8.24
CA VAL A 95 6.31 14.29 9.11
C VAL A 95 7.01 15.55 8.63
N ASN A 96 7.19 15.72 7.32
CA ASN A 96 7.75 16.95 6.75
C ASN A 96 6.94 18.19 7.13
N ASP A 97 5.62 18.07 7.07
CA ASP A 97 4.70 19.19 7.31
C ASP A 97 4.58 19.48 8.82
N ILE A 98 4.53 18.45 9.65
CA ILE A 98 4.35 18.56 11.11
C ILE A 98 5.61 19.04 11.81
N LEU A 99 6.77 18.53 11.40
CA LEU A 99 8.06 19.01 11.92
C LEU A 99 8.52 20.30 11.21
N LYS A 100 7.74 20.83 10.27
CA LYS A 100 8.06 22.03 9.47
C LYS A 100 9.47 21.96 8.86
N LEU A 101 9.83 20.81 8.28
CA LEU A 101 11.17 20.57 7.73
C LEU A 101 11.47 21.42 6.48
N ASN A 102 10.43 22.00 5.87
CA ASN A 102 10.48 22.85 4.69
C ASN A 102 11.13 22.16 3.47
N ILE A 103 10.93 20.85 3.33
CA ILE A 103 11.35 20.11 2.14
C ILE A 103 10.20 20.17 1.14
N LYS A 104 10.51 20.54 -0.11
CA LYS A 104 9.51 20.50 -1.19
C LYS A 104 9.01 19.06 -1.37
N SER A 105 7.71 18.86 -1.52
CA SER A 105 7.08 17.53 -1.63
C SER A 105 7.80 16.60 -2.63
N LYS A 106 8.15 17.11 -3.83
CA LYS A 106 8.90 16.34 -4.85
C LYS A 106 10.27 15.81 -4.41
N ASN A 107 10.87 16.43 -3.40
CA ASN A 107 12.18 16.08 -2.85
C ASN A 107 12.05 15.44 -1.44
N CYS A 108 10.83 15.13 -0.98
CA CYS A 108 10.58 14.58 0.34
C CYS A 108 10.90 13.07 0.41
N ASN A 109 12.19 12.75 0.28
CA ASN A 109 12.72 11.41 0.45
C ASN A 109 13.51 11.29 1.76
N LEU A 110 13.77 10.04 2.17
CA LEU A 110 14.43 9.75 3.45
C LEU A 110 15.82 10.40 3.54
N ASN A 111 16.58 10.45 2.45
CA ASN A 111 17.91 11.07 2.44
C ASN A 111 17.83 12.57 2.70
N SER A 112 16.89 13.27 2.06
CA SER A 112 16.65 14.69 2.30
C SER A 112 16.15 14.96 3.72
N MET A 113 15.29 14.10 4.27
CA MET A 113 14.82 14.22 5.65
C MET A 113 15.96 14.03 6.66
N LYS A 114 16.88 13.07 6.42
CA LYS A 114 18.07 12.81 7.27
C LYS A 114 19.04 13.99 7.36
N THR A 115 18.95 14.99 6.47
CA THR A 115 19.73 16.24 6.59
C THR A 115 19.17 17.21 7.63
N LYS A 116 17.96 16.96 8.16
CA LYS A 116 17.27 17.84 9.10
C LYS A 116 17.40 17.29 10.52
N SER A 117 18.05 18.05 11.40
CA SER A 117 18.24 17.67 12.82
C SER A 117 16.90 17.41 13.54
N ALA A 118 15.89 18.22 13.27
CA ALA A 118 14.54 18.04 13.82
C ALA A 118 13.93 16.67 13.48
N PHE A 119 14.22 16.14 12.29
CA PHE A 119 13.81 14.79 11.91
C PHE A 119 14.68 13.73 12.58
N VAL A 120 16.01 13.82 12.45
CA VAL A 120 16.95 12.80 12.94
C VAL A 120 16.76 12.51 14.43
N ASN A 121 16.49 13.54 15.22
CA ASN A 121 16.30 13.45 16.66
C ASN A 121 14.86 13.08 17.08
N SER A 122 13.94 12.93 16.14
CA SER A 122 12.54 12.63 16.41
C SER A 122 12.25 11.12 16.49
N GLU A 123 11.19 10.75 17.21
CA GLU A 123 10.68 9.38 17.21
C GLU A 123 10.15 8.96 15.83
N PHE A 124 9.72 9.91 15.01
CA PHE A 124 9.29 9.66 13.64
C PHE A 124 10.40 9.05 12.78
N HIS A 125 11.66 9.47 12.97
CA HIS A 125 12.78 8.89 12.23
C HIS A 125 12.92 7.40 12.51
N LYS A 126 12.84 6.99 13.78
CA LYS A 126 12.92 5.57 14.17
C LYS A 126 11.79 4.75 13.53
N LEU A 127 10.57 5.29 13.52
CA LEU A 127 9.41 4.61 12.94
C LEU A 127 9.53 4.47 11.41
N ILE A 128 9.92 5.54 10.71
CA ILE A 128 10.09 5.53 9.25
C ILE A 128 11.21 4.59 8.84
N ASP A 129 12.35 4.61 9.54
CA ASP A 129 13.48 3.73 9.26
C ASP A 129 13.12 2.25 9.49
N ALA A 130 12.37 1.96 10.56
CA ALA A 130 11.83 0.63 10.81
C ALA A 130 10.85 0.18 9.71
N TYR A 131 9.91 1.03 9.30
CA TYR A 131 8.98 0.72 8.22
C TYR A 131 9.72 0.42 6.91
N TYR A 132 10.69 1.27 6.55
CA TYR A 132 11.49 1.10 5.34
C TYR A 132 12.22 -0.25 5.36
N LYS A 133 12.89 -0.59 6.48
CA LYS A 133 13.60 -1.87 6.62
C LYS A 133 12.67 -3.07 6.55
N THR A 134 11.50 -3.00 7.18
CA THR A 134 10.51 -4.09 7.13
C THR A 134 10.02 -4.35 5.71
N PHE A 135 9.87 -3.31 4.89
CA PHE A 135 9.31 -3.41 3.54
C PHE A 135 10.32 -3.14 2.42
N GLU A 136 11.62 -3.24 2.69
CA GLU A 136 12.67 -2.85 1.75
C GLU A 136 12.55 -3.62 0.43
N ASN A 137 12.32 -4.94 0.51
CA ASN A 137 12.17 -5.78 -0.67
C ASN A 137 10.94 -5.39 -1.51
N GLN A 138 9.81 -5.08 -0.87
CA GLN A 138 8.58 -4.66 -1.53
C GLN A 138 8.76 -3.29 -2.18
N ILE A 139 9.40 -2.35 -1.48
CA ILE A 139 9.76 -1.03 -2.01
C ILE A 139 10.67 -1.20 -3.23
N ASN A 140 11.70 -2.04 -3.17
CA ASN A 140 12.59 -2.30 -4.30
C ASN A 140 11.85 -2.96 -5.48
N HIS A 141 10.98 -3.92 -5.19
CA HIS A 141 10.11 -4.55 -6.20
C HIS A 141 9.21 -3.51 -6.89
N ARG A 142 8.61 -2.58 -6.15
CA ARG A 142 7.81 -1.48 -6.71
C ARG A 142 8.62 -0.65 -7.71
N HIS A 143 9.87 -0.33 -7.39
CA HIS A 143 10.75 0.44 -8.26
C HIS A 143 11.05 -0.33 -9.56
N LEU A 144 11.39 -1.61 -9.45
CA LEU A 144 11.63 -2.47 -10.61
C LEU A 144 10.37 -2.62 -11.48
N ASN A 145 9.21 -2.77 -10.86
CA ASN A 145 7.94 -2.89 -11.55
C ASN A 145 7.59 -1.59 -12.30
N THR A 146 7.57 -0.47 -11.58
CA THR A 146 7.15 0.83 -12.12
C THR A 146 8.07 1.32 -13.24
N HIS A 147 9.39 1.16 -13.09
CA HIS A 147 10.37 1.76 -13.99
C HIS A 147 10.91 0.81 -15.06
N ARG A 148 10.83 -0.50 -14.83
CA ARG A 148 11.41 -1.50 -15.75
C ARG A 148 10.40 -2.55 -16.20
N ALA A 149 9.14 -2.48 -15.75
CA ALA A 149 8.13 -3.51 -15.98
C ALA A 149 8.57 -4.92 -15.54
N ILE A 150 9.45 -5.00 -14.53
CA ILE A 150 10.00 -6.27 -14.03
C ILE A 150 9.18 -6.73 -12.82
N TYR A 151 8.62 -7.93 -12.91
CA TYR A 151 7.97 -8.64 -11.81
C TYR A 151 8.79 -9.89 -11.45
N LEU A 152 9.39 -9.86 -10.25
CA LEU A 152 10.25 -10.95 -9.77
C LEU A 152 9.46 -11.94 -8.92
N ASP A 153 8.93 -12.97 -9.58
CA ASP A 153 8.28 -14.12 -8.93
C ASP A 153 8.43 -15.34 -9.82
N ASN A 154 9.43 -16.18 -9.51
CA ASN A 154 9.76 -17.35 -10.33
C ASN A 154 8.62 -18.38 -10.34
N VAL A 155 7.87 -18.50 -9.24
CA VAL A 155 6.72 -19.41 -9.16
C VAL A 155 5.60 -18.90 -10.07
N ASN A 156 5.31 -17.60 -10.04
CA ASN A 156 4.37 -16.98 -10.97
C ASN A 156 4.77 -17.24 -12.43
N LYS A 157 6.03 -16.96 -12.78
CA LYS A 157 6.55 -17.13 -14.15
C LYS A 157 6.43 -18.57 -14.64
N ASP A 158 6.80 -19.53 -13.79
CA ASP A 158 6.73 -20.95 -14.10
C ASP A 158 5.28 -21.41 -14.34
N LEU A 159 4.38 -21.08 -13.41
CA LEU A 159 2.96 -21.44 -13.53
C LEU A 159 2.29 -20.77 -14.72
N ASN A 160 2.58 -19.49 -14.97
CA ASN A 160 2.00 -18.74 -16.07
C ASN A 160 2.41 -19.35 -17.42
N THR A 161 3.70 -19.66 -17.59
CA THR A 161 4.21 -20.32 -18.80
C THR A 161 3.50 -21.65 -19.08
N LYS A 162 3.38 -22.48 -18.04
CA LYS A 162 2.79 -23.82 -18.16
C LYS A 162 1.29 -23.76 -18.43
N LEU A 163 0.55 -22.93 -17.70
CA LEU A 163 -0.89 -22.74 -17.93
C LEU A 163 -1.16 -22.11 -19.30
N GLY A 164 -0.33 -21.17 -19.74
CA GLY A 164 -0.41 -20.55 -21.06
C GLY A 164 -0.28 -21.57 -22.18
N LEU A 165 0.64 -22.54 -22.06
CA LEU A 165 0.77 -23.64 -23.02
C LEU A 165 -0.51 -24.46 -23.10
N TYR A 166 -1.00 -24.99 -21.97
CA TYR A 166 -2.24 -25.77 -21.93
C TYR A 166 -3.44 -25.03 -22.55
N LYS A 167 -3.53 -23.72 -22.30
CA LYS A 167 -4.57 -22.87 -22.86
C LYS A 167 -4.44 -22.68 -24.38
N LEU A 168 -3.21 -22.54 -24.88
CA LEU A 168 -2.93 -22.43 -26.30
C LEU A 168 -3.35 -23.70 -27.06
N TYR A 169 -3.00 -24.89 -26.55
CA TYR A 169 -3.43 -26.17 -27.11
C TYR A 169 -4.96 -26.27 -27.17
N LYS A 170 -5.65 -25.96 -26.07
CA LYS A 170 -7.13 -25.92 -26.02
C LYS A 170 -7.72 -24.95 -27.04
N LYS A 171 -7.13 -23.75 -27.22
CA LYS A 171 -7.60 -22.74 -28.19
C LYS A 171 -7.40 -23.16 -29.64
N MET A 172 -6.36 -23.95 -29.92
CA MET A 172 -6.05 -24.45 -31.25
C MET A 172 -6.79 -25.76 -31.60
N ASN A 173 -7.60 -26.33 -30.68
CA ASN A 173 -8.17 -27.67 -30.82
C ASN A 173 -7.10 -28.75 -31.12
N ILE A 174 -5.90 -28.58 -30.57
CA ILE A 174 -4.82 -29.56 -30.67
C ILE A 174 -4.78 -30.33 -29.35
N GLU A 175 -4.76 -31.66 -29.43
CA GLU A 175 -4.53 -32.49 -28.24
C GLU A 175 -3.17 -32.16 -27.63
N VAL A 176 -3.14 -31.96 -26.32
CA VAL A 176 -1.87 -31.72 -25.63
C VAL A 176 -1.04 -32.98 -25.76
N ASP A 177 0.14 -32.86 -26.36
CA ASP A 177 1.09 -33.94 -26.56
C ASP A 177 1.32 -34.75 -25.27
N ASP A 178 1.39 -36.07 -25.40
CA ASP A 178 1.59 -37.02 -24.30
C ASP A 178 2.87 -36.67 -23.52
N GLU A 179 3.92 -36.18 -24.20
CA GLU A 179 5.15 -35.72 -23.53
C GLU A 179 4.89 -34.56 -22.57
N ILE A 180 4.05 -33.60 -22.95
CA ILE A 180 3.71 -32.43 -22.13
C ILE A 180 2.78 -32.83 -20.96
N GLN A 181 1.80 -33.70 -21.23
CA GLN A 181 0.92 -34.24 -20.20
C GLN A 181 1.71 -35.03 -19.15
N ASN A 182 2.68 -35.82 -19.58
CA ASN A 182 3.53 -36.61 -18.68
C ASN A 182 4.54 -35.75 -17.90
N LEU A 183 5.06 -34.68 -18.51
CA LEU A 183 5.96 -33.74 -17.84
C LEU A 183 5.26 -33.04 -16.68
N ILE A 184 4.06 -32.48 -16.92
CA ILE A 184 3.28 -31.83 -15.86
C ILE A 184 1.78 -31.96 -16.14
N PRO A 185 1.12 -32.96 -15.55
CA PRO A 185 -0.32 -33.14 -15.65
C PRO A 185 -1.12 -31.92 -15.19
N GLU A 186 -2.26 -31.64 -15.84
CA GLU A 186 -3.13 -30.49 -15.54
C GLU A 186 -3.57 -30.46 -14.05
N PHE A 187 -3.89 -31.62 -13.46
CA PHE A 187 -4.27 -31.70 -12.04
C PHE A 187 -3.12 -31.27 -11.08
N ILE A 188 -1.86 -31.51 -11.47
CA ILE A 188 -0.70 -31.06 -10.69
C ILE A 188 -0.56 -29.53 -10.80
N LEU A 189 -0.76 -28.96 -11.99
CA LEU A 189 -0.77 -27.51 -12.18
C LEU A 189 -1.85 -26.84 -11.34
N GLU A 190 -3.08 -27.35 -11.36
CA GLU A 190 -4.17 -26.82 -10.53
C GLU A 190 -3.84 -26.85 -9.03
N SER A 191 -3.22 -27.94 -8.55
CA SER A 191 -2.77 -28.06 -7.17
C SER A 191 -1.72 -27.00 -6.82
N LYS A 192 -0.73 -26.79 -7.70
CA LYS A 192 0.29 -25.74 -7.52
C LYS A 192 -0.28 -24.33 -7.54
N VAL A 193 -1.28 -24.05 -8.39
CA VAL A 193 -1.98 -22.75 -8.40
C VAL A 193 -2.69 -22.52 -7.06
N LYS A 194 -3.40 -23.53 -6.55
CA LYS A 194 -4.07 -23.45 -5.23
C LYS A 194 -3.06 -23.21 -4.10
N GLN A 195 -1.91 -23.88 -4.12
CA GLN A 195 -0.84 -23.65 -3.16
C GLN A 195 -0.29 -22.23 -3.24
N TYR A 196 0.09 -21.78 -4.44
CA TYR A 196 0.61 -20.44 -4.68
C TYR A 196 -0.37 -19.36 -4.20
N LYS A 197 -1.67 -19.52 -4.49
CA LYS A 197 -2.71 -18.63 -3.97
C LYS A 197 -2.74 -18.58 -2.45
N ARG A 198 -2.67 -19.73 -1.77
CA ARG A 198 -2.65 -19.79 -0.29
C ARG A 198 -1.45 -19.06 0.29
N GLU A 199 -0.27 -19.27 -0.29
CA GLU A 199 0.96 -18.58 0.10
C GLU A 199 0.82 -17.06 -0.05
N LYS A 200 0.29 -16.59 -1.19
CA LYS A 200 0.04 -15.16 -1.40
C LYS A 200 -1.01 -14.59 -0.46
N VAL A 201 -2.09 -15.32 -0.19
CA VAL A 201 -3.10 -14.90 0.80
C VAL A 201 -2.47 -14.73 2.19
N ASN A 202 -1.58 -15.63 2.60
CA ASN A 202 -0.90 -15.53 3.89
C ASN A 202 0.06 -14.33 3.93
N PHE A 203 0.87 -14.17 2.88
CA PHE A 203 1.74 -13.01 2.73
C PHE A 203 0.96 -11.69 2.81
N PHE A 204 -0.19 -11.57 2.13
CA PHE A 204 -1.02 -10.36 2.19
C PHE A 204 -1.53 -10.08 3.62
N LYS A 205 -1.94 -11.11 4.36
CA LYS A 205 -2.38 -10.94 5.76
C LYS A 205 -1.26 -10.39 6.63
N GLU A 206 -0.07 -10.97 6.52
CA GLU A 206 1.10 -10.54 7.30
C GLU A 206 1.46 -9.08 7.00
N VAL A 207 1.54 -8.73 5.72
CA VAL A 207 1.79 -7.35 5.27
C VAL A 207 0.74 -6.38 5.82
N ILE A 208 -0.54 -6.73 5.71
CA ILE A 208 -1.64 -5.87 6.21
C ILE A 208 -1.51 -5.66 7.72
N ASN A 209 -1.30 -6.73 8.48
CA ASN A 209 -1.18 -6.64 9.94
C ASN A 209 0.02 -5.78 10.36
N LEU A 210 1.19 -6.01 9.75
CA LEU A 210 2.38 -5.20 10.04
C LEU A 210 2.15 -3.73 9.68
N THR A 211 1.52 -3.47 8.54
CA THR A 211 1.19 -2.10 8.11
C THR A 211 0.21 -1.42 9.07
N GLU A 212 -0.80 -2.15 9.55
CA GLU A 212 -1.74 -1.67 10.56
C GLU A 212 -1.03 -1.25 11.85
N ASP A 213 -0.09 -2.05 12.33
CA ASP A 213 0.70 -1.75 13.52
C ASP A 213 1.55 -0.49 13.34
N PHE A 214 2.17 -0.31 12.17
CA PHE A 214 2.91 0.91 11.85
C PHE A 214 2.02 2.14 11.78
N ILE A 215 0.85 2.05 11.14
CA ILE A 215 -0.10 3.15 11.06
C ILE A 215 -0.60 3.53 12.45
N LYS A 216 -0.95 2.55 13.30
CA LYS A 216 -1.35 2.81 14.69
C LYS A 216 -0.27 3.54 15.46
N LYS A 217 0.98 3.05 15.40
CA LYS A 217 2.13 3.71 16.05
C LYS A 217 2.33 5.13 15.52
N PHE A 218 2.23 5.34 14.22
CA PHE A 218 2.34 6.66 13.61
C PHE A 218 1.23 7.60 14.10
N ASN A 219 -0.02 7.13 14.11
CA ASN A 219 -1.19 7.90 14.55
C ASN A 219 -1.09 8.28 16.03
N ILE A 220 -0.50 7.44 16.87
CA ILE A 220 -0.21 7.80 18.27
C ILE A 220 0.84 8.92 18.32
N LEU A 221 1.98 8.74 17.63
CA LEU A 221 3.08 9.71 17.63
C LEU A 221 2.65 11.09 17.11
N ILE A 222 1.85 11.12 16.05
CA ILE A 222 1.41 12.37 15.42
C ILE A 222 0.42 13.12 16.32
N ILE A 223 -0.48 12.40 17.01
CA ILE A 223 -1.41 12.97 17.99
C ILE A 223 -0.64 13.50 19.20
N ASP A 224 0.27 12.70 19.76
CA ASP A 224 1.09 13.11 20.91
C ASP A 224 1.92 14.35 20.60
N TYR A 225 2.51 14.40 19.41
CA TYR A 225 3.24 15.59 18.95
C TYR A 225 2.31 16.80 18.85
N PHE A 226 1.13 16.65 18.28
CA PHE A 226 0.14 17.72 18.20
C PHE A 226 -0.27 18.24 19.59
N LEU A 227 -0.62 17.34 20.52
CA LEU A 227 -1.04 17.71 21.87
C LEU A 227 0.08 18.43 22.64
N LYS A 228 1.32 17.91 22.61
CA LYS A 228 2.46 18.49 23.31
C LYS A 228 2.80 19.91 22.83
N ASN A 229 2.63 20.19 21.54
CA ASN A 229 2.97 21.49 20.96
C ASN A 229 1.84 22.52 21.00
N ASN A 230 0.59 22.11 21.26
CA ASN A 230 -0.57 23.01 21.21
C ASN A 230 -1.31 23.16 22.55
N LEU A 231 -1.26 22.19 23.46
CA LEU A 231 -1.93 22.28 24.77
C LEU A 231 -1.01 22.76 25.90
N ASN A 232 0.28 22.43 25.85
CA ASN A 232 1.23 22.87 26.90
C ASN A 232 1.59 24.36 26.82
N ASN A 233 1.24 25.04 25.74
CA ASN A 233 1.43 26.49 25.59
C ASN A 233 0.29 27.32 26.19
N GLU A 234 -0.84 26.70 26.58
CA GLU A 234 -1.95 27.40 27.26
C GLU A 234 -1.78 27.41 28.80
N ALA A 235 -0.94 26.53 29.35
CA ALA A 235 -0.69 26.44 30.80
C ALA A 235 0.30 27.48 31.34
N THR A 236 0.99 28.24 30.48
CA THR A 236 1.96 29.28 30.85
C THR A 236 1.40 30.70 30.78
N LEU A 237 0.09 30.86 30.58
CA LEU A 237 -0.59 32.16 30.45
C LEU A 237 -1.59 32.48 31.57
N ASN A 238 -1.55 31.77 32.70
CA ASN A 238 -2.33 32.11 33.90
C ASN A 238 -1.41 32.55 35.05
#